data_AF-A0A227J639-F1
#
_entry.id   AF-A0A227J639-F1
#
_cell.length_a   1.000
_cell.length_b   1.000
_cell.length_c   1.000
_cell.angle_alpha   90.00
_cell.angle_beta   90.00
_cell.angle_gamma   90.00
#
_symmetry.space_group_name_H-M   'P 1'
#
loop_
_entity.id
_entity.type
_entity.pdbx_description
1 polymer ?
#
loop_
_entity_poly.entity_id
_entity_poly.type
_entity_poly.pdbx_seq_one_letter_code
_entity_poly.pdbx_strand_id
1 'polypeptide(L)' 'DEVRRHPPKIGSTITFRYNGFTQTGKPRFARFLRERFKE' A
#
# COMPACT_ATOMS: atom_id res chain seq x y z
N ASP A 1 12.69 1.41 7.95
CA ASP A 1 12.18 2.57 8.72
C ASP A 1 12.05 3.88 7.95
N GLU A 2 12.77 4.05 6.83
CA GLU A 2 12.71 5.30 6.06
C GLU A 2 11.31 5.69 5.59
N VAL A 3 10.53 4.74 5.08
CA VAL A 3 9.13 4.94 4.68
C VAL A 3 8.23 5.36 5.85
N ARG A 4 8.63 5.10 7.10
CA ARG A 4 7.91 5.57 8.30
C ARG A 4 8.31 7.00 8.68
N ARG A 5 9.56 7.37 8.44
CA ARG A 5 10.06 8.74 8.66
C ARG A 5 9.56 9.71 7.59
N HIS A 6 9.46 9.24 6.36
CA HIS A 6 8.96 9.98 5.20
C HIS A 6 7.83 9.19 4.55
N PRO A 7 6.61 9.25 5.10
CA PRO A 7 5.47 8.56 4.52
C PRO A 7 5.12 9.17 3.15
N PRO A 8 4.52 8.36 2.24
CA PRO A 8 3.93 8.86 1.01
C PRO A 8 2.95 10.01 1.30
N LYS A 9 2.92 11.00 0.41
CA LYS A 9 2.01 12.15 0.57
C LYS A 9 0.56 11.66 0.51
N ILE A 10 -0.32 12.34 1.25
CA ILE A 10 -1.76 12.09 1.15
C ILE A 10 -2.20 12.40 -0.28
N GLY A 11 -2.89 11.44 -0.92
CA GLY A 11 -3.26 11.50 -2.34
C GLY A 11 -2.30 10.76 -3.28
N SER A 12 -1.13 10.34 -2.81
CA SER A 12 -0.23 9.48 -3.59
C SER A 12 -0.84 8.10 -3.85
N THR A 13 -0.61 7.57 -5.06
CA THR A 13 -0.96 6.18 -5.38
C THR A 13 0.15 5.26 -4.92
N ILE A 14 -0.20 4.18 -4.21
CA ILE A 14 0.76 3.17 -3.77
C ILE A 14 0.42 1.79 -4.35
N THR A 15 1.43 0.94 -4.44
CA THR A 15 1.25 -0.49 -4.70
C THR A 15 1.42 -1.25 -3.39
N PHE A 16 0.56 -2.24 -3.15
CA PHE A 16 0.64 -3.12 -1.99
C PHE A 16 0.42 -4.58 -2.41
N ARG A 17 0.98 -5.52 -1.65
CA ARG A 17 0.76 -6.96 -1.81
C ARG A 17 -0.19 -7.45 -0.74
N TYR A 18 -0.97 -8.48 -1.03
CA TYR A 18 -1.88 -9.10 -0.07
C TYR A 18 -1.92 -10.62 -0.27
N ASN A 19 -2.41 -11.34 0.73
CA ASN A 19 -2.50 -12.80 0.72
C ASN A 19 -3.98 -13.21 0.76
N GLY A 20 -4.65 -13.10 -0.39
CA GLY A 20 -6.07 -13.38 -0.54
C GLY A 20 -7.00 -12.27 -0.05
N PHE A 21 -8.31 -12.54 -0.07
CA PHE A 21 -9.34 -11.60 0.31
C PHE A 21 -10.11 -12.07 1.55
N THR A 22 -10.66 -11.12 2.28
CA THR A 22 -11.64 -11.37 3.34
C THR A 22 -13.02 -11.67 2.75
N GLN A 23 -13.96 -12.14 3.57
CA GLN A 23 -15.34 -12.44 3.14
C GLN A 23 -16.03 -11.26 2.43
N THR A 24 -15.65 -10.03 2.76
CA THR A 24 -16.18 -8.79 2.18
C THR A 24 -15.37 -8.28 0.99
N GLY A 25 -14.45 -9.09 0.45
CA GLY A 25 -13.63 -8.75 -0.71
C GLY A 25 -12.44 -7.81 -0.41
N LYS A 26 -12.18 -7.48 0.86
CA LYS A 26 -11.02 -6.64 1.22
C LYS A 26 -9.74 -7.47 1.25
N PRO A 27 -8.60 -6.95 0.73
CA PRO A 27 -7.31 -7.64 0.78
C PRO A 27 -6.88 -8.02 2.20
N ARG A 28 -6.52 -9.28 2.41
CA ARG A 28 -6.06 -9.78 3.72
C ARG A 28 -4.54 -9.69 3.81
N PHE A 29 -4.04 -9.27 4.98
CA PHE A 29 -2.60 -9.08 5.23
C PHE A 29 -1.91 -8.18 4.19
N ALA A 30 -2.54 -7.04 3.89
CA ALA A 30 -1.99 -6.06 2.97
C ALA A 30 -0.66 -5.49 3.51
N ARG A 31 0.37 -5.49 2.66
CA ARG A 31 1.72 -5.02 2.95
C ARG A 31 2.14 -4.00 1.90
N PHE A 32 2.65 -2.86 2.36
CA PHE A 32 3.20 -1.82 1.51
C PHE A 32 4.33 -2.39 0.63
N LEU A 33 4.31 -2.10 -0.67
CA LEU A 33 5.41 -2.40 -1.59
C LEU A 33 6.20 -1.13 -1.92
N ARG A 34 5.57 -0.19 -2.61
CA ARG A 34 6.20 1.05 -3.10
C ARG A 34 5.17 2.09 -3.50
N GLU A 35 5.59 3.36 -3.51
CA GLU A 35 4.83 4.45 -4.12
C GLU A 35 4.84 4.31 -5.64
N ARG A 36 3.71 4.60 -6.29
CA ARG A 36 3.61 4.70 -7.75
C ARG A 36 3.66 6.17 -8.11
N PHE A 37 4.80 6.61 -8.63
CA PHE A 37 4.89 7.92 -9.26
C PHE A 37 4.02 7.87 -10.52
N LYS A 38 3.00 8.72 -10.54
CA LYS A 38 2.21 8.99 -11.73
C LYS A 38 2.92 10.15 -12.41
N GLU A 39 3.41 9.94 -13.63
CA GLU A 39 3.92 11.02 -14.50
C GLU A 39 2.81 12.04 -14.79
#